data_AF-A0A0M8KN89-F1
#
_entry.id   AF-A0A0M8KN89-F1
#
_cell.length_a   1.000
_cell.length_b   1.000
_cell.length_c   1.000
_cell.angle_alpha   90.00
_cell.angle_beta   90.00
_cell.angle_gamma   90.00
#
_symmetry.space_group_name_H-M   'P 1'
#
loop_
_entity.id
_entity.type
_entity.pdbx_description
1 polymer ?
#
loop_
_entity_poly.entity_id
_entity_poly.type
_entity_poly.pdbx_seq_one_letter_code
_entity_poly.pdbx_strand_id
1 'polypeptide(L)'
;MPVLVLVSADWAAPSRPAPTLLKEISRRWGTSMQCLLVEDPEDAFLDRWGIEHLPTWLRFVTDDVDGEQSELHGLTPGGEELVLDGPWRLTHRRSGALPKHVVDAELGPEAG
;
A
#
# COMPACT_ATOMS: atom_id res chain seq x y z
N MET A 1 -0.28 -7.71 12.02
CA MET A 1 0.40 -6.42 11.73
C MET A 1 -0.23 -5.83 10.48
N PRO A 2 -0.55 -4.52 10.44
CA PRO A 2 -1.13 -3.91 9.24
C PRO A 2 -0.11 -3.79 8.11
N VAL A 3 -0.60 -3.73 6.88
CA VAL A 3 0.20 -3.61 5.65
C VAL A 3 -0.22 -2.35 4.90
N LEU A 4 0.75 -1.53 4.47
CA LEU A 4 0.54 -0.41 3.56
C LEU A 4 0.96 -0.86 2.17
N VAL A 5 0.07 -0.79 1.20
CA VAL A 5 0.37 -1.03 -0.21
C VAL A 5 0.28 0.30 -0.94
N LEU A 6 1.37 0.71 -1.57
CA LEU A 6 1.39 1.78 -2.56
C LEU A 6 1.25 1.17 -3.94
N VAL A 7 0.23 1.58 -4.68
CA VAL A 7 -0.01 1.24 -6.07
C VAL A 7 0.46 2.40 -6.93
N SER A 8 1.38 2.15 -7.84
CA SER A 8 2.13 3.16 -8.59
C SER A 8 2.39 2.71 -10.03
N ALA A 9 2.77 3.66 -10.87
CA ALA A 9 3.24 3.42 -12.23
C ALA A 9 4.16 4.57 -12.66
N ASP A 10 5.14 4.28 -13.52
CA ASP A 10 6.15 5.27 -13.94
C ASP A 10 5.58 6.36 -14.88
N TRP A 11 4.59 6.00 -15.68
CA TRP A 11 3.88 6.86 -16.63
C TRP A 11 2.94 7.84 -15.93
N ALA A 12 2.50 7.52 -14.71
CA ALA A 12 1.67 8.39 -13.90
C ALA A 12 2.53 9.47 -13.23
N ALA A 13 2.57 10.68 -13.80
CA ALA A 13 3.37 11.78 -13.26
C ALA A 13 3.16 12.06 -11.75
N PRO A 14 1.93 11.98 -11.19
CA PRO A 14 1.71 12.13 -9.75
C PRO A 14 2.36 11.03 -8.89
N SER A 15 2.72 9.88 -9.46
CA SER A 15 3.31 8.74 -8.76
C SER A 15 4.79 8.92 -8.47
N ARG A 16 5.50 9.76 -9.24
CA ARG A 16 6.97 9.95 -9.12
C ARG A 16 7.50 10.12 -7.69
N PRO A 17 6.89 10.96 -6.80
CA PRO A 17 7.39 11.11 -5.43
C PRO A 17 6.95 9.97 -4.49
N ALA A 18 5.92 9.20 -4.82
CA ALA A 18 5.26 8.29 -3.88
C ALA A 18 6.15 7.10 -3.43
N PRO A 19 6.91 6.41 -4.30
CA PRO A 19 7.84 5.36 -3.86
C PRO A 19 8.92 5.88 -2.91
N THR A 20 9.42 7.09 -3.14
CA THR A 20 10.40 7.73 -2.24
C THR A 20 9.77 8.00 -0.87
N LEU A 21 8.53 8.50 -0.85
CA LEU A 21 7.79 8.71 0.38
C LEU A 21 7.54 7.39 1.13
N LEU A 22 7.14 6.32 0.43
CA LEU A 22 6.96 4.98 1.00
C LEU A 22 8.25 4.48 1.68
N LYS A 23 9.40 4.70 1.04
CA LYS A 23 10.71 4.35 1.61
C LYS A 23 11.05 5.18 2.84
N GLU A 24 10.71 6.46 2.86
CA GLU A 24 10.93 7.32 4.03
C GLU A 24 10.07 6.89 5.23
N ILE A 25 8.76 6.71 5.01
CA ILE A 25 7.82 6.39 6.09
C ILE A 25 8.01 4.97 6.63
N SER A 26 8.33 3.99 5.77
CA SER A 26 8.58 2.61 6.21
C SER A 26 9.79 2.54 7.16
N ARG A 27 10.85 3.32 6.91
CA ARG A 27 12.00 3.42 7.83
C ARG A 27 11.61 4.01 9.18
N ARG A 28 10.66 4.95 9.21
CA ARG A 28 10.18 5.57 10.45
C ARG A 28 9.32 4.61 11.26
N TRP A 29 8.44 3.85 10.62
CA TRP A 29 7.55 2.91 11.31
C TRP A 29 8.25 1.61 11.73
N GLY A 30 9.34 1.25 11.05
CA GLY A 30 10.11 0.04 11.34
C GLY A 30 9.23 -1.20 11.25
N THR A 31 9.30 -2.05 12.28
CA THR A 31 8.52 -3.30 12.36
C THR A 31 7.06 -3.11 12.78
N SER A 32 6.59 -1.87 12.93
CA SER A 32 5.20 -1.60 13.34
C SER A 32 4.23 -1.70 12.16
N MET A 33 4.75 -1.67 10.93
CA MET A 33 3.96 -1.72 9.71
C MET A 33 4.76 -2.30 8.55
N GLN A 34 4.17 -3.29 7.86
CA GLN A 34 4.75 -3.80 6.62
C GLN A 34 4.38 -2.86 5.46
N CYS A 35 5.30 -2.66 4.53
CA CYS A 35 5.07 -1.81 3.36
C CYS A 35 5.34 -2.60 2.08
N LEU A 36 4.49 -2.43 1.08
CA LEU A 36 4.62 -2.98 -0.27
C LEU A 36 4.43 -1.88 -1.31
N LEU A 37 5.14 -2.00 -2.42
CA LEU A 37 4.97 -1.25 -3.65
C LEU A 37 4.48 -2.21 -4.73
N VAL A 38 3.34 -1.91 -5.33
CA VAL A 38 2.87 -2.55 -6.56
C VAL A 38 3.11 -1.55 -7.68
N GLU A 39 4.09 -1.85 -8.53
CA GLU A 39 4.45 -1.03 -9.69
C GLU A 39 3.85 -1.64 -10.96
N ASP A 40 3.28 -0.79 -11.81
CA ASP A 40 2.61 -1.17 -13.06
C ASP A 40 1.60 -2.32 -12.88
N PRO A 41 0.59 -2.14 -12.00
CA PRO A 41 -0.41 -3.17 -11.72
C PRO A 41 -1.21 -3.56 -12.96
N GLU A 42 -1.62 -4.82 -13.03
CA GLU A 42 -2.59 -5.30 -14.01
C GLU A 42 -3.99 -4.67 -13.78
N ASP A 43 -4.75 -4.50 -14.86
CA ASP A 43 -6.12 -3.96 -14.81
C ASP A 43 -7.02 -4.71 -13.82
N ALA A 44 -6.89 -6.05 -13.75
CA ALA A 44 -7.67 -6.87 -12.81
C ALA A 44 -7.40 -6.52 -11.34
N PHE A 45 -6.18 -6.08 -11.00
CA PHE A 45 -5.85 -5.60 -9.66
C PHE A 45 -6.47 -4.23 -9.40
N LEU A 46 -6.41 -3.33 -10.38
CA LEU A 46 -7.01 -2.00 -10.30
C LEU A 46 -8.54 -2.11 -10.12
N ASP A 47 -9.20 -2.93 -10.93
CA ASP A 47 -10.64 -3.17 -10.89
C ASP A 47 -11.08 -3.75 -9.55
N ARG A 48 -10.36 -4.76 -9.05
CA ARG A 48 -10.67 -5.43 -7.77
C ARG A 48 -10.73 -4.43 -6.61
N TRP A 49 -9.81 -3.48 -6.57
CA TRP A 49 -9.73 -2.49 -5.49
C TRP A 49 -10.35 -1.14 -5.86
N GLY A 50 -11.03 -1.06 -7.01
CA GLY A 50 -11.67 0.14 -7.54
C GLY A 50 -10.72 1.33 -7.67
N ILE A 51 -9.50 1.10 -8.15
CA ILE A 51 -8.45 2.12 -8.27
C ILE A 51 -8.60 2.83 -9.63
N GLU A 52 -9.05 4.07 -9.59
CA GLU A 52 -9.23 4.90 -10.79
C GLU A 52 -8.05 5.85 -11.05
N HIS A 53 -7.22 6.08 -10.03
CA HIS A 53 -6.13 7.06 -10.07
C HIS A 53 -4.85 6.51 -9.44
N LEU A 54 -3.71 6.87 -10.02
CA LEU A 54 -2.39 6.57 -9.46
C LEU A 54 -1.68 7.87 -9.02
N PRO A 55 -0.90 7.84 -7.93
CA PRO A 55 -0.69 6.68 -7.06
C PRO A 55 -1.91 6.45 -6.15
N THR A 56 -2.09 5.23 -5.64
CA THR A 56 -3.12 4.92 -4.63
C THR A 56 -2.51 4.15 -3.46
N TRP A 57 -2.91 4.51 -2.26
CA TRP A 57 -2.48 3.94 -0.99
C TRP A 57 -3.60 3.11 -0.40
N LEU A 58 -3.29 1.87 -0.05
CA LEU A 58 -4.22 0.90 0.51
C LEU A 58 -3.69 0.39 1.86
N ARG A 59 -4.53 0.38 2.89
CA ARG A 59 -4.19 -0.20 4.19
C ARG A 59 -4.96 -1.49 4.40
N PHE A 60 -4.23 -2.57 4.60
CA PHE A 60 -4.77 -3.88 4.92
C PHE A 60 -4.52 -4.25 6.38
N VAL A 61 -5.45 -4.99 6.95
CA VAL A 61 -5.30 -5.69 8.23
C VAL A 61 -5.60 -7.17 8.02
N THR A 62 -5.08 -8.02 8.91
CA THR A 62 -5.48 -9.43 8.88
C THR A 62 -6.89 -9.59 9.43
N ASP A 63 -7.70 -10.41 8.77
CA ASP A 63 -9.08 -10.67 9.20
C ASP A 63 -9.48 -12.10 8.79
N ASP A 64 -9.53 -13.01 9.76
CA ASP A 64 -9.84 -14.43 9.54
C ASP A 64 -11.32 -14.70 9.19
N VAL A 65 -12.18 -13.69 9.33
CA VAL A 65 -13.62 -13.83 9.10
C VAL A 65 -14.01 -13.22 7.76
N ASP A 66 -13.55 -11.99 7.51
CA ASP A 66 -13.98 -11.18 6.36
C ASP A 66 -12.80 -10.80 5.43
N GLY A 67 -11.70 -11.56 5.46
CA GLY A 67 -10.57 -11.32 4.57
C GLY A 67 -10.92 -11.53 3.10
N GLU A 68 -10.75 -10.48 2.30
CA GLU A 68 -11.08 -10.42 0.87
C GLU A 68 -9.96 -11.00 -0.01
N GLN A 69 -8.74 -11.11 0.53
CA GLN A 69 -7.55 -11.47 -0.23
C GLN A 69 -6.63 -12.41 0.57
N SER A 70 -6.31 -13.56 -0.01
CA SER A 70 -5.48 -14.58 0.64
C SER A 70 -3.99 -14.27 0.66
N GLU A 71 -3.52 -13.38 -0.20
CA GLU A 71 -2.11 -12.99 -0.30
C GLU A 71 -1.96 -11.56 -0.80
N LEU A 72 -0.99 -10.81 -0.28
CA LEU A 72 -0.56 -9.53 -0.84
C LEU A 72 0.84 -9.70 -1.43
N HIS A 73 0.99 -9.35 -2.71
CA HIS A 73 2.25 -9.45 -3.43
C HIS A 73 2.67 -8.08 -3.93
N GLY A 74 3.95 -7.77 -3.79
CA GLY A 74 4.58 -6.60 -4.37
C GLY A 74 6.06 -6.54 -4.02
N LEU A 75 6.64 -5.36 -4.18
CA LEU A 75 8.02 -5.07 -3.83
C LEU A 75 8.10 -4.47 -2.42
N THR A 76 9.14 -4.80 -1.66
CA THR A 76 9.50 -4.04 -0.47
C THR A 76 9.90 -2.61 -0.87
N PRO A 77 9.92 -1.64 0.06
CA PRO A 77 10.48 -0.31 -0.23
C PRO A 77 11.98 -0.33 -0.63
N GLY A 78 12.65 -1.48 -0.47
CA GLY A 78 13.99 -1.75 -0.96
C GLY A 78 14.05 -2.25 -2.41
N GLY A 79 12.93 -2.68 -2.99
CA GLY A 79 12.83 -3.24 -4.35
C GLY A 79 12.92 -4.76 -4.42
N GLU A 80 12.82 -5.46 -3.29
CA GLU A 80 12.84 -6.93 -3.23
C GLU A 80 11.41 -7.46 -3.35
N GLU A 81 11.18 -8.55 -4.07
CA GLU A 81 9.86 -9.20 -4.10
C GLU A 81 9.49 -9.74 -2.70
N LEU A 82 8.23 -9.53 -2.33
CA LEU A 82 7.68 -10.00 -1.06
C LEU A 82 6.23 -10.41 -1.23
N VAL A 83 5.93 -11.62 -0.77
CA VAL A 83 4.58 -12.16 -0.65
C VAL A 83 4.23 -12.22 0.84
N LEU A 84 3.03 -11.76 1.17
CA LEU A 84 2.47 -11.78 2.51
C LEU A 84 1.20 -12.61 2.52
N ASP A 85 1.26 -13.75 3.19
CA ASP A 85 0.08 -14.60 3.39
C ASP A 85 -0.95 -13.90 4.27
N GLY A 86 -2.21 -14.01 3.87
CA GLY A 86 -3.38 -13.45 4.53
C GLY A 86 -4.01 -14.41 5.54
N PRO A 87 -5.30 -14.23 5.84
CA PRO A 87 -6.29 -13.43 5.10
C PRO A 87 -6.21 -11.92 5.35
N TRP A 88 -6.40 -11.12 4.30
CA TRP A 88 -6.29 -9.65 4.31
C TRP A 88 -7.61 -8.96 3.98
N ARG A 89 -7.98 -7.96 4.78
CA ARG A 89 -9.13 -7.08 4.52
C ARG A 89 -8.65 -5.64 4.30
N LEU A 90 -9.22 -4.99 3.29
CA LEU A 90 -8.94 -3.57 3.04
C LEU A 90 -9.70 -2.70 4.06
N THR A 91 -8.98 -1.82 4.74
CA THR A 91 -9.59 -0.91 5.74
C THR A 91 -9.64 0.52 5.27
N HIS A 92 -8.63 0.97 4.50
CA HIS A 92 -8.54 2.33 4.02
C HIS A 92 -7.98 2.39 2.62
N ARG A 93 -8.48 3.35 1.84
CA ARG A 93 -7.99 3.69 0.50
C ARG A 93 -7.87 5.20 0.39
N ARG A 94 -6.75 5.68 -0.14
CA ARG A 94 -6.52 7.09 -0.48
C ARG A 94 -5.76 7.21 -1.79
N SER A 95 -6.24 8.05 -2.69
CA SER A 95 -5.59 8.26 -4.00
C SER A 95 -4.87 9.61 -4.06
N GLY A 96 -3.82 9.67 -4.86
CA GLY A 96 -3.04 10.87 -5.14
C GLY A 96 -1.70 10.96 -4.41
N ALA A 97 -0.93 11.98 -4.78
CA ALA A 97 0.32 12.34 -4.14
C ALA A 97 0.04 12.98 -2.78
N LEU A 98 0.01 12.17 -1.73
CA LEU A 98 -0.32 12.61 -0.37
C LEU A 98 0.94 13.16 0.34
N PRO A 99 0.79 14.23 1.16
CA PRO A 99 1.84 14.62 2.09
C PRO A 99 2.11 13.54 3.14
N LYS A 100 3.37 13.42 3.59
CA LYS A 100 3.79 12.44 4.61
C LYS A 100 2.89 12.40 5.84
N HIS A 101 2.49 13.56 6.37
CA HIS A 101 1.68 13.64 7.59
C HIS A 101 0.26 13.09 7.40
N VAL A 102 -0.29 13.18 6.18
CA VAL A 102 -1.59 12.59 5.83
C VAL A 102 -1.47 11.06 5.81
N VAL A 103 -0.42 10.54 5.16
CA VAL A 103 -0.15 9.09 5.14
C VAL A 103 0.08 8.56 6.57
N ASP A 104 0.82 9.29 7.41
CA ASP A 104 1.07 8.93 8.81
C ASP A 104 -0.21 8.89 9.65
N ALA A 105 -1.08 9.90 9.52
CA ALA A 105 -2.28 10.02 10.32
C ALA A 105 -3.38 9.03 9.91
N GLU A 106 -3.52 8.76 8.62
CA GLU A 106 -4.69 8.05 8.07
C GLU A 106 -4.39 6.60 7.70
N LEU A 107 -3.11 6.27 7.48
CA LEU A 107 -2.70 4.96 6.97
C LEU A 107 -1.59 4.33 7.81
N GLY A 108 -0.97 5.08 8.72
CA GLY A 108 0.14 4.63 9.56
C GLY A 108 -0.25 3.57 10.60
N PRO A 109 0.71 3.07 11.39
CA PRO A 109 0.50 1.97 12.33
C PRO A 109 -0.69 2.19 13.27
N GLU A 110 -0.78 3.41 13.82
CA GLU A 110 -1.79 3.86 14.78
C GLU A 110 -3.11 4.31 14.13
N ALA A 111 -3.23 4.22 12.80
CA ALA A 111 -4.49 4.49 12.11
C ALA A 111 -5.41 3.26 12.22
N GLY A 112 -6.35 3.30 13.16
CA GLY A 112 -7.29 2.20 13.42
C GLY A 112 -8.20 2.50 14.60
#